data_AF-B4U078-F1
#
_entry.id   AF-B4U078-F1
#
_cell.length_a   1.000
_cell.length_b   1.000
_cell.length_c   1.000
_cell.angle_alpha   90.00
_cell.angle_beta   90.00
_cell.angle_gamma   90.00
#
_symmetry.space_group_name_H-M   'P 1'
#
loop_
_entity.id
_entity.type
_entity.pdbx_description
1 polymer ?
#
loop_
_entity_poly.entity_id
_entity_poly.type
_entity_poly.pdbx_seq_one_letter_code
_entity_poly.pdbx_strand_id
1 'polypeptide(L)'
;MAIYRKLREMDDAEQDFLRQKKAYQKREDSLSERRHVLDDLINSEYQKVGAFLKRLDLSVNAASDFFNELGRLKDQSNAEFHLQRAALEEERAQSTKTFRQEQAQREAELLDMRRAYANTNN
;
A
#
# COMPACT_ATOMS: atom_id res chain seq x y z
N MET A 1 -6.18 -26.60 29.43
CA MET A 1 -6.00 -25.15 29.64
C MET A 1 -4.88 -24.55 28.78
N ALA A 2 -3.68 -25.13 28.70
CA ALA A 2 -2.56 -24.57 27.91
C ALA A 2 -2.82 -24.58 26.38
N ILE A 3 -3.29 -25.70 25.82
CA ILE A 3 -3.62 -25.83 24.38
C ILE A 3 -4.68 -24.80 23.95
N TYR A 4 -5.73 -24.61 24.76
CA TYR A 4 -6.77 -23.61 24.46
C TYR A 4 -6.26 -22.17 24.50
N ARG A 5 -5.32 -21.84 25.40
CA ARG A 5 -4.66 -20.53 25.40
C ARG A 5 -3.85 -20.32 24.13
N LYS A 6 -3.10 -21.34 23.71
CA LYS A 6 -2.31 -21.29 22.46
C LYS A 6 -3.16 -21.10 21.22
N LEU A 7 -4.32 -21.76 21.13
CA LEU A 7 -5.27 -21.56 20.04
C LEU A 7 -5.79 -20.12 20.01
N ARG A 8 -6.14 -19.54 21.17
CA ARG A 8 -6.58 -18.14 21.24
C ARG A 8 -5.48 -17.17 20.82
N GLU A 9 -4.23 -17.40 21.24
CA GLU A 9 -3.09 -16.58 20.79
C GLU A 9 -2.90 -16.62 19.27
N MET A 10 -3.12 -17.77 18.65
CA MET A 10 -3.06 -17.91 17.19
C MET A 10 -4.20 -17.16 16.50
N ASP A 11 -5.43 -17.27 17.01
CA ASP A 11 -6.60 -16.54 16.50
C ASP A 11 -6.39 -15.02 16.60
N ASP A 12 -5.92 -14.53 17.76
CA ASP A 12 -5.64 -13.11 17.97
C ASP A 12 -4.58 -12.59 17.00
N ALA A 13 -3.50 -13.34 16.80
CA ALA A 13 -2.45 -13.01 15.83
C ALA A 13 -2.97 -12.97 14.38
N GLU A 14 -3.86 -13.89 14.00
CA GLU A 14 -4.49 -13.89 12.67
C GLU A 14 -5.39 -12.66 12.50
N GLN A 15 -6.20 -12.31 13.50
CA GLN A 15 -7.06 -11.12 13.45
C GLN A 15 -6.24 -9.84 13.30
N ASP A 16 -5.14 -9.71 14.02
CA ASP A 16 -4.25 -8.54 13.92
C ASP A 16 -3.57 -8.47 12.55
N PHE A 17 -3.12 -9.60 12.00
CA PHE A 17 -2.60 -9.66 10.63
C PHE A 17 -3.64 -9.24 9.59
N LEU A 18 -4.90 -9.71 9.73
CA LEU A 18 -5.99 -9.31 8.83
C LEU A 18 -6.32 -7.82 8.93
N ARG A 19 -6.26 -7.23 10.13
CA ARG A 19 -6.40 -5.76 10.32
C ARG A 19 -5.26 -5.02 9.62
N GLN A 20 -4.02 -5.47 9.78
CA GLN A 20 -2.86 -4.87 9.13
C GLN A 20 -2.97 -4.95 7.60
N LYS A 21 -3.39 -6.10 7.05
CA LYS A 21 -3.64 -6.29 5.62
C LYS A 21 -4.68 -5.30 5.08
N LYS A 22 -5.77 -5.06 5.82
CA LYS A 22 -6.77 -4.04 5.46
C LYS A 22 -6.20 -2.63 5.51
N ALA A 23 -5.31 -2.33 6.45
CA ALA A 23 -4.66 -1.02 6.53
C ALA A 23 -3.74 -0.78 5.33
N TYR A 24 -2.99 -1.80 4.88
CA TYR A 24 -2.20 -1.71 3.64
C TYR A 24 -3.07 -1.45 2.42
N GLN A 25 -4.18 -2.18 2.27
CA GLN A 25 -5.11 -1.95 1.15
C GLN A 25 -5.61 -0.51 1.12
N LYS A 26 -6.03 0.05 2.27
CA LYS A 26 -6.47 1.45 2.36
C LYS A 26 -5.37 2.44 1.94
N ARG A 27 -4.11 2.16 2.28
CA ARG A 27 -2.97 2.99 1.87
C ARG A 27 -2.73 2.90 0.36
N GLU A 28 -2.81 1.71 -0.23
CA GLU A 28 -2.71 1.50 -1.69
C GLU A 28 -3.84 2.23 -2.44
N ASP A 29 -5.07 2.13 -1.95
CA ASP A 29 -6.25 2.80 -2.52
C ASP A 29 -6.08 4.32 -2.46
N SER A 30 -5.70 4.85 -1.31
CA SER A 30 -5.47 6.29 -1.11
C SER A 30 -4.32 6.82 -2.00
N LEU A 31 -3.24 6.06 -2.15
CA LEU A 31 -2.13 6.43 -3.03
C LEU A 31 -2.58 6.48 -4.50
N SER A 32 -3.40 5.52 -4.92
CA SER A 32 -3.95 5.47 -6.28
C SER A 32 -4.92 6.61 -6.54
N GLU A 33 -5.80 6.92 -5.58
CA GLU A 33 -6.73 8.05 -5.66
C GLU A 33 -5.98 9.38 -5.78
N ARG A 34 -4.97 9.61 -4.93
CA ARG A 34 -4.15 10.83 -5.00
C ARG A 34 -3.46 10.99 -6.35
N ARG A 35 -2.97 9.90 -6.95
CA ARG A 35 -2.39 9.92 -8.29
C ARG A 35 -3.42 10.34 -9.33
N HIS A 36 -4.62 9.76 -9.30
CA HIS A 36 -5.69 10.13 -10.22
C HIS A 36 -6.09 11.60 -10.11
N VAL A 37 -6.25 12.10 -8.88
CA VAL A 37 -6.57 13.52 -8.64
C VAL A 37 -5.48 14.45 -9.19
N LEU A 38 -4.20 14.08 -9.04
CA LEU A 38 -3.09 14.88 -9.58
C LEU A 38 -3.04 14.85 -11.11
N ASP A 39 -3.25 13.70 -11.74
CA ASP A 39 -3.31 13.59 -13.20
C ASP A 39 -4.47 14.43 -13.77
N ASP A 40 -5.65 14.39 -13.13
CA ASP A 40 -6.81 15.20 -13.53
C ASP A 40 -6.54 16.70 -13.36
N LEU A 41 -5.88 17.10 -12.27
CA LEU A 41 -5.53 18.50 -12.03
C LEU A 41 -4.55 19.02 -13.09
N ILE A 42 -3.50 18.26 -13.40
CA ILE A 42 -2.52 18.61 -14.45
C ILE A 42 -3.23 18.74 -15.80
N ASN A 43 -4.07 17.76 -16.16
CA ASN A 43 -4.83 17.81 -17.41
C ASN A 43 -5.76 19.03 -17.47
N SER A 44 -6.44 19.35 -16.36
CA SER A 44 -7.27 20.56 -16.24
C SER A 44 -6.46 21.83 -16.48
N GLU A 45 -5.27 21.96 -15.90
CA GLU A 45 -4.41 23.13 -16.09
C GLU A 45 -3.91 23.26 -17.54
N TYR A 46 -3.54 22.15 -18.19
CA TYR A 46 -3.24 22.13 -19.63
C TYR A 46 -4.41 22.69 -20.46
N GLN A 47 -5.63 22.24 -20.19
CA GLN A 47 -6.82 22.69 -20.93
C GLN A 47 -7.14 24.17 -20.69
N LYS A 48 -7.05 24.64 -19.43
CA LYS A 48 -7.33 26.03 -19.07
C LYS A 48 -6.36 26.99 -19.77
N VAL A 49 -5.05 26.72 -19.70
CA VAL A 49 -4.06 27.60 -20.34
C VAL A 49 -4.15 27.50 -21.86
N GLY A 50 -4.36 26.32 -22.42
CA GLY A 50 -4.61 26.17 -23.86
C GLY A 50 -5.81 26.99 -24.35
N ALA A 51 -6.93 26.95 -23.61
CA ALA A 51 -8.11 27.76 -23.92
C ALA A 51 -7.87 29.26 -23.75
N PHE A 52 -7.10 29.66 -22.74
CA PHE A 52 -6.72 31.06 -22.51
C PHE A 52 -5.86 31.62 -23.66
N LEU A 53 -4.81 30.90 -24.07
CA LEU A 53 -3.96 31.29 -25.19
C LEU A 53 -4.77 31.41 -26.49
N LYS A 54 -5.66 30.44 -26.76
CA LYS A 54 -6.54 30.48 -27.93
C LYS A 54 -7.45 31.72 -27.94
N ARG A 55 -7.97 32.14 -26.78
CA ARG A 55 -8.81 33.35 -26.66
C ARG A 55 -8.04 34.63 -26.96
N LEU A 56 -6.73 34.64 -26.73
CA LEU A 56 -5.85 35.77 -26.99
C LEU A 56 -5.14 35.71 -28.34
N ASP A 57 -5.46 34.70 -29.18
CA ASP A 57 -4.76 34.41 -30.44
C ASP A 57 -3.23 34.28 -30.25
N LEU A 58 -2.82 33.74 -29.10
CA LEU A 58 -1.42 33.52 -28.77
C LEU A 58 -1.00 32.08 -29.10
N SER A 59 0.23 31.95 -29.60
CA SER A 59 0.86 30.64 -29.78
C SER A 59 1.10 29.95 -28.43
N VAL A 60 1.09 28.61 -28.45
CA VAL A 60 1.49 27.74 -27.31
C VAL A 60 2.87 28.13 -26.76
N ASN A 61 3.76 28.61 -27.63
CA ASN A 61 5.10 29.08 -27.24
C ASN A 61 5.06 30.25 -26.23
N ALA A 62 3.97 31.03 -26.19
CA ALA A 62 3.82 32.11 -25.23
C ALA A 62 3.70 31.61 -23.78
N ALA A 63 3.43 30.32 -23.57
CA ALA A 63 3.40 29.67 -22.26
C ALA A 63 4.29 28.42 -22.20
N SER A 64 5.38 28.37 -22.98
CA SER A 64 6.30 27.24 -23.00
C SER A 64 6.81 26.87 -21.61
N ASP A 65 7.20 27.87 -20.83
CA ASP A 65 7.77 27.67 -19.49
C ASP A 65 6.73 27.05 -18.54
N PHE A 66 5.47 27.46 -18.66
CA PHE A 66 4.36 26.89 -17.90
C PHE A 66 4.15 25.40 -18.24
N PHE A 67 4.11 25.06 -19.53
CA PHE A 67 3.91 23.67 -19.95
C PHE A 67 5.11 22.78 -19.62
N ASN A 68 6.32 23.31 -19.70
CA ASN A 68 7.55 22.62 -19.28
C ASN A 68 7.52 22.32 -17.78
N GLU A 69 7.11 23.29 -16.97
CA GLU A 69 7.00 23.11 -15.52
C GLU A 69 5.90 22.12 -15.14
N LEU A 70 4.72 22.17 -15.80
CA LEU A 70 3.68 21.16 -15.61
C LEU A 70 4.16 19.75 -15.96
N GLY A 71 4.91 19.61 -17.05
CA GLY A 71 5.53 18.33 -17.43
C GLY A 71 6.50 17.83 -16.35
N ARG A 72 7.38 18.71 -15.87
CA ARG A 72 8.32 18.39 -14.78
C ARG A 72 7.59 17.95 -13.51
N LEU A 73 6.54 18.66 -13.11
CA LEU A 73 5.74 18.31 -11.93
C LEU A 73 5.04 16.96 -12.09
N LYS A 74 4.54 16.66 -13.30
CA LYS A 74 3.95 15.35 -13.62
C LYS A 74 4.96 14.22 -13.44
N ASP A 75 6.16 14.40 -13.99
CA ASP A 75 7.22 13.39 -13.91
C ASP A 75 7.67 13.16 -12.45
N GLN A 76 7.82 14.25 -11.69
CA GLN A 76 8.14 14.17 -10.25
C GLN A 76 7.05 13.45 -9.46
N SER A 77 5.78 13.78 -9.71
CA SER A 77 4.64 13.10 -9.08
C SER A 77 4.61 11.61 -9.40
N ASN A 78 4.87 11.23 -10.66
CA ASN A 78 4.93 9.82 -11.05
C ASN A 78 6.08 9.08 -10.39
N ALA A 79 7.28 9.68 -10.33
CA ALA A 79 8.42 9.09 -9.64
C ALA A 79 8.11 8.85 -8.16
N GLU A 80 7.54 9.84 -7.49
CA GLU A 80 7.16 9.75 -6.07
C GLU A 80 6.08 8.68 -5.83
N PHE A 81 5.07 8.60 -6.70
CA PHE A 81 4.07 7.54 -6.64
C PHE A 81 4.70 6.15 -6.73
N HIS A 82 5.63 5.95 -7.66
CA HIS A 82 6.31 4.66 -7.82
C HIS A 82 7.19 4.31 -6.62
N LEU A 83 7.88 5.28 -6.03
CA LEU A 83 8.67 5.09 -4.80
C LEU A 83 7.78 4.69 -3.63
N GLN A 84 6.70 5.42 -3.38
CA GLN A 84 5.77 5.13 -2.29
C GLN A 84 5.09 3.77 -2.47
N ARG A 85 4.74 3.42 -3.71
CA ARG A 85 4.14 2.12 -4.02
C ARG A 85 5.13 0.97 -3.76
N ALA A 86 6.38 1.10 -4.21
CA ALA A 86 7.40 0.09 -3.98
C ALA A 86 7.66 -0.15 -2.48
N ALA A 87 7.74 0.93 -1.70
CA ALA A 87 7.88 0.84 -0.24
C ALA A 87 6.68 0.13 0.41
N LEU A 88 5.45 0.43 0.00
CA LEU A 88 4.23 -0.25 0.46
C LEU A 88 4.22 -1.74 0.13
N GLU A 89 4.64 -2.10 -1.08
CA GLU A 89 4.76 -3.50 -1.52
C GLU A 89 5.80 -4.25 -0.67
N GLU A 90 6.94 -3.63 -0.38
CA GLU A 90 7.99 -4.19 0.49
C GLU A 90 7.51 -4.39 1.93
N GLU A 91 6.90 -3.35 2.54
CA GLU A 91 6.33 -3.43 3.89
C GLU A 91 5.31 -4.59 4.00
N ARG A 92 4.43 -4.72 3.01
CA ARG A 92 3.41 -5.77 2.95
C ARG A 92 4.04 -7.16 2.78
N ALA A 93 5.04 -7.29 1.92
CA ALA A 93 5.75 -8.55 1.71
C ALA A 93 6.46 -9.00 3.00
N GLN A 94 7.13 -8.06 3.68
CA GLN A 94 7.83 -8.34 4.94
C GLN A 94 6.86 -8.72 6.06
N SER A 95 5.75 -7.97 6.23
CA SER A 95 4.69 -8.31 7.19
C SER A 95 4.13 -9.72 6.94
N THR A 96 3.83 -10.05 5.67
CA THR A 96 3.31 -11.37 5.29
C THR A 96 4.31 -12.49 5.58
N LYS A 97 5.60 -12.25 5.29
CA LYS A 97 6.68 -13.21 5.56
C LYS A 97 6.80 -13.47 7.06
N THR A 98 6.86 -12.42 7.88
CA THR A 98 6.96 -12.53 9.34
C THR A 98 5.77 -13.28 9.91
N PHE A 99 4.54 -12.92 9.52
CA PHE A 99 3.35 -13.60 9.99
C PHE A 99 3.37 -15.11 9.69
N ARG A 100 3.76 -15.51 8.47
CA ARG A 100 3.85 -16.93 8.09
C ARG A 100 4.91 -17.70 8.89
N GLN A 101 6.05 -17.07 9.16
CA GLN A 101 7.11 -17.69 9.97
C GLN A 101 6.63 -17.93 11.39
N GLU A 102 6.01 -16.92 12.01
CA GLU A 102 5.48 -17.04 13.36
C GLU A 102 4.30 -18.03 13.42
N GLN A 103 3.43 -18.05 12.41
CA GLN A 103 2.34 -19.01 12.32
C GLN A 103 2.87 -20.46 12.30
N ALA A 104 3.84 -20.74 11.44
CA ALA A 104 4.46 -22.07 11.36
C ALA A 104 5.11 -22.47 12.70
N GLN A 105 5.75 -21.53 13.40
CA GLN A 105 6.31 -21.78 14.72
C GLN A 105 5.21 -22.10 15.75
N ARG A 106 4.14 -21.30 15.81
CA ARG A 106 3.01 -21.54 16.72
C ARG A 106 2.33 -22.89 16.45
N GLU A 107 2.20 -23.27 15.19
CA GLU A 107 1.66 -24.58 14.78
C GLU A 107 2.54 -25.75 15.24
N ALA A 108 3.87 -25.63 15.10
CA ALA A 108 4.81 -26.63 15.60
C ALA A 108 4.71 -26.78 17.13
N GLU A 109 4.70 -25.66 17.86
CA GLU A 109 4.55 -25.65 19.33
C GLU A 109 3.22 -26.28 19.77
N LEU A 110 2.12 -25.98 19.07
CA LEU A 110 0.81 -26.56 19.35
C LEU A 110 0.80 -28.08 19.15
N LEU A 111 1.46 -28.56 18.09
CA LEU A 111 1.59 -29.98 17.81
C LEU A 111 2.38 -30.71 18.91
N ASP A 112 3.47 -30.12 19.37
CA ASP A 112 4.26 -30.67 20.48
C ASP A 112 3.48 -30.67 21.80
N MET A 113 2.70 -29.62 22.09
CA MET A 113 1.79 -29.60 23.25
C MET A 113 0.74 -30.72 23.18
N ARG A 114 0.17 -30.97 22.00
CA ARG A 114 -0.80 -32.05 21.79
C ARG A 114 -0.17 -33.44 22.00
N ARG A 115 1.04 -33.66 21.49
CA ARG A 115 1.81 -34.90 21.72
C ARG A 115 2.10 -35.10 23.21
N ALA A 116 2.58 -34.07 23.89
CA ALA A 116 2.87 -34.14 25.32
C ALA A 116 1.62 -34.47 26.15
N TYR A 117 0.47 -33.86 25.81
CA TYR A 117 -0.80 -34.15 26.47
C TYR A 117 -1.30 -35.58 26.23
N ALA A 118 -1.12 -36.12 25.02
CA ALA A 118 -1.48 -37.50 24.72
C ALA A 118 -0.60 -38.51 25.49
N ASN A 119 0.70 -38.19 25.66
CA ASN A 119 1.65 -39.06 26.35
C ASN A 119 1.50 -39.06 27.87
N THR A 120 0.93 -38.01 28.47
CA THR A 120 0.68 -37.94 29.93
C THR A 120 -0.69 -38.49 30.34
N ASN A 121 -1.60 -38.72 29.39
CA ASN A 121 -2.91 -39.31 29.61
C ASN A 121 -3.01 -40.79 29.16
N ASN A 122 -1.87 -41.41 28.78
CA ASN A 122 -1.71 -42.85 28.60
C ASN A 122 -1.01 -43.45 29.82
#